data_AF-A0A355VXT3-F1
#
_entry.id   AF-A0A355VXT3-F1
#
_cell.length_a   1.000
_cell.length_b   1.000
_cell.length_c   1.000
_cell.angle_alpha   90.00
_cell.angle_beta   90.00
_cell.angle_gamma   90.00
#
_symmetry.space_group_name_H-M   'P 1'
#
loop_
_entity.id
_entity.type
_entity.pdbx_description
1 polymer ?
#
loop_
_entity_poly.entity_id
_entity_poly.type
_entity_poly.pdbx_seq_one_letter_code
_entity_poly.pdbx_strand_id
1 'polypeptide(L)'
;MLMILCAIIIAIGSVLIMIPQQSGLFLYGLMFLFGGVSFSLYPVSISHTCDVLNPNAIISATQGLMLAYGVGAVFGPLIAPAFQSVFGYVGVFIYFNVACLSLFIYLLSRLFIQKPHTDDEQHNFVPMPNTTPIAAELDPRADS
;
A
#
# COMPACT_ATOMS: atom_id res chain seq x y z
N MET A 1 2.69 6.97 6.49
CA MET A 1 3.19 6.15 7.62
C MET A 1 2.67 4.71 7.61
N LEU A 2 1.37 4.45 7.37
CA LEU A 2 0.80 3.10 7.38
C LEU A 2 1.50 2.10 6.44
N MET A 3 1.83 2.51 5.20
CA MET A 3 2.55 1.66 4.23
C MET A 3 3.94 1.22 4.72
N ILE A 4 4.62 2.05 5.50
CA ILE A 4 5.94 1.74 6.08
C ILE A 4 5.80 0.67 7.16
N LEU A 5 4.78 0.81 8.01
CA LEU A 5 4.48 -0.18 9.05
C LEU A 5 4.17 -1.55 8.41
N CYS A 6 3.36 -1.59 7.35
CA CYS A 6 3.10 -2.82 6.62
C CYS A 6 4.37 -3.44 6.03
N ALA A 7 5.26 -2.63 5.43
CA ALA A 7 6.52 -3.11 4.88
C ALA A 7 7.44 -3.70 5.97
N ILE A 8 7.52 -3.07 7.14
CA ILE A 8 8.28 -3.59 8.29
C ILE A 8 7.69 -4.92 8.79
N ILE A 9 6.36 -5.02 8.92
CA ILE A 9 5.71 -6.24 9.40
C ILE A 9 5.95 -7.40 8.42
N ILE A 10 5.90 -7.16 7.12
CA ILE A 10 6.18 -8.17 6.09
C ILE A 10 7.66 -8.60 6.17
N ALA A 11 8.60 -7.66 6.34
CA ALA A 11 10.01 -7.96 6.52
C ALA A 11 10.26 -8.82 7.78
N ILE A 12 9.73 -8.41 8.94
CA ILE A 12 9.85 -9.17 10.20
C ILE A 12 9.21 -10.56 10.07
N GLY A 13 8.01 -10.64 9.50
CA GLY A 13 7.31 -11.90 9.27
C GLY A 13 8.10 -12.86 8.39
N SER A 14 8.68 -12.36 7.30
CA SER A 14 9.51 -13.19 6.42
C SER A 14 10.80 -13.68 7.11
N VAL A 15 11.47 -12.86 7.92
CA VAL A 15 12.65 -13.28 8.71
C VAL A 15 12.29 -14.35 9.74
N LEU A 16 11.14 -14.21 10.40
CA LEU A 16 10.65 -15.20 11.37
C LEU A 16 10.35 -16.56 10.72
N ILE A 17 9.88 -16.58 9.47
CA ILE A 17 9.66 -17.83 8.70
C ILE A 17 10.98 -18.51 8.32
N MET A 18 12.10 -17.77 8.25
CA MET A 18 13.42 -18.34 7.92
C MET A 18 14.05 -19.13 9.07
N ILE A 19 13.52 -19.04 10.30
CA ILE A 19 14.07 -19.73 11.47
C ILE A 19 13.70 -21.23 11.40
N PRO A 20 14.67 -22.15 11.29
CA PRO A 20 14.39 -23.58 11.24
C PRO A 20 13.83 -24.09 12.58
N GLN A 21 13.09 -25.22 12.55
CA GLN A 21 12.54 -25.93 13.73
C GLN A 21 11.37 -25.24 14.46
N GLN A 22 10.55 -24.44 13.78
CA GLN A 22 9.31 -23.92 14.37
C GLN A 22 8.20 -24.97 14.42
N SER A 23 7.30 -24.84 15.40
CA SER A 23 6.09 -25.66 15.46
C SER A 23 5.20 -25.36 14.24
N GLY A 24 4.65 -26.40 13.60
CA GLY A 24 3.87 -26.21 12.35
C GLY A 24 2.71 -25.23 12.51
N LEU A 25 2.07 -25.21 13.68
CA LEU A 25 0.97 -24.30 14.01
C LEU A 25 1.41 -22.83 14.06
N PHE A 26 2.61 -22.56 14.57
CA PHE A 26 3.19 -21.20 14.60
C PHE A 26 3.54 -20.73 13.19
N LEU A 27 4.08 -21.61 12.36
CA LEU A 27 4.42 -21.31 10.96
C LEU A 27 3.16 -20.99 10.13
N TYR A 28 2.06 -21.74 10.32
CA TYR A 28 0.78 -21.42 9.68
C TYR A 28 0.23 -20.06 10.12
N GLY A 29 0.31 -19.74 11.42
CA GLY A 29 -0.09 -18.43 11.93
C GLY A 29 0.73 -17.29 11.32
N LEU A 30 2.03 -17.50 11.16
CA LEU A 30 2.94 -16.54 10.52
C LEU A 30 2.64 -16.35 9.03
N MET A 31 2.40 -17.43 8.29
CA MET A 31 2.01 -17.34 6.88
C MET A 31 0.65 -16.64 6.71
N PHE A 32 -0.30 -16.88 7.63
CA PHE A 32 -1.59 -16.19 7.64
C PHE A 32 -1.42 -14.68 7.83
N LEU A 33 -0.64 -14.26 8.83
CA LEU A 33 -0.36 -12.84 9.07
C LEU A 33 0.40 -12.21 7.89
N PHE A 34 1.42 -12.89 7.38
CA PHE A 34 2.20 -12.44 6.23
C PHE A 34 1.32 -12.22 4.98
N GLY A 35 0.47 -13.20 4.66
CA GLY A 35 -0.49 -13.09 3.56
C GLY A 35 -1.52 -11.99 3.78
N GLY A 36 -2.09 -11.89 4.99
CA GLY A 36 -3.09 -10.88 5.33
C GLY A 36 -2.57 -9.45 5.23
N VAL A 37 -1.37 -9.19 5.75
CA VAL A 37 -0.74 -7.86 5.67
C VAL A 37 -0.38 -7.53 4.21
N SER A 38 0.11 -8.51 3.45
CA SER A 38 0.40 -8.33 2.02
C SER A 38 -0.85 -7.98 1.21
N PHE A 39 -1.98 -8.64 1.50
CA PHE A 39 -3.25 -8.34 0.84
C PHE A 39 -3.78 -6.95 1.20
N SER A 40 -3.60 -6.53 2.45
CA SER A 40 -4.04 -5.22 2.94
C SER A 40 -3.20 -4.06 2.39
N LEU A 41 -1.97 -4.31 1.96
CA LEU A 41 -1.07 -3.30 1.41
C LEU A 41 -1.64 -2.66 0.13
N TYR A 42 -2.30 -3.45 -0.72
CA TYR A 42 -2.85 -2.97 -1.99
C TYR A 42 -3.95 -1.92 -1.82
N PRO A 43 -5.07 -2.17 -1.09
CA PRO A 43 -6.11 -1.17 -0.89
C PRO A 43 -5.63 0.04 -0.10
N VAL A 44 -4.71 -0.13 0.86
CA VAL A 44 -4.09 1.00 1.59
C VAL A 44 -3.27 1.90 0.65
N SER A 45 -2.55 1.31 -0.30
CA SER A 45 -1.78 2.06 -1.29
C SER A 45 -2.70 2.83 -2.24
N ILE A 46 -3.80 2.21 -2.65
CA ILE A 46 -4.81 2.85 -3.50
C ILE A 46 -5.52 3.97 -2.75
N SER A 47 -6.01 3.74 -1.53
CA SER A 47 -6.71 4.78 -0.77
C SER A 47 -5.81 6.00 -0.57
N HIS A 48 -4.55 5.77 -0.19
CA HIS A 48 -3.59 6.86 -0.03
C HIS A 48 -3.30 7.62 -1.33
N THR A 49 -3.35 6.93 -2.47
CA THR A 49 -3.19 7.57 -3.79
C THR A 49 -4.45 8.34 -4.17
N CYS A 50 -5.63 7.76 -3.97
CA CYS A 50 -6.92 8.40 -4.25
C CYS A 50 -7.16 9.65 -3.40
N ASP A 51 -6.70 9.69 -2.14
CA ASP A 51 -6.86 10.85 -1.24
C ASP A 51 -6.10 12.10 -1.73
N VAL A 52 -5.08 11.93 -2.59
CA VAL A 52 -4.20 13.03 -3.05
C VAL A 52 -4.46 13.40 -4.53
N LEU A 53 -5.28 12.65 -5.25
CA LEU A 53 -5.51 12.85 -6.68
C LEU A 53 -6.85 13.51 -6.98
N ASN A 54 -6.81 14.54 -7.84
CA ASN A 54 -7.99 15.10 -8.46
C ASN A 54 -8.79 14.02 -9.21
N PRO A 55 -10.14 14.03 -9.19
CA PRO A 55 -11.01 12.99 -9.77
C PRO A 55 -10.68 12.64 -11.23
N ASN A 56 -10.27 13.65 -12.01
CA ASN A 56 -9.91 13.51 -13.42
C ASN A 56 -8.60 12.74 -13.65
N ALA A 57 -7.72 12.64 -12.65
CA ALA A 57 -6.42 11.99 -12.75
C ALA A 57 -6.39 10.59 -12.11
N ILE A 58 -7.44 10.18 -11.39
CA ILE A 58 -7.55 8.85 -10.75
C ILE A 58 -7.44 7.73 -11.79
N ILE A 59 -8.08 7.87 -12.95
CA ILE A 59 -8.04 6.85 -14.01
C ILE A 59 -6.62 6.67 -14.54
N SER A 60 -5.91 7.77 -14.83
CA SER A 60 -4.53 7.74 -15.32
C SER A 60 -3.57 7.17 -14.27
N ALA A 61 -3.74 7.51 -13.00
CA ALA A 61 -2.93 6.97 -11.91
C ALA A 61 -3.17 5.47 -11.71
N THR A 62 -4.44 5.04 -11.78
CA THR A 62 -4.81 3.62 -11.66
C THR A 62 -4.20 2.79 -12.79
N GLN A 63 -4.16 3.30 -14.02
CA GLN A 63 -3.48 2.65 -15.15
C GLN A 63 -1.97 2.49 -14.90
N GLY A 64 -1.30 3.53 -14.39
CA GLY A 64 0.11 3.46 -14.01
C GLY A 64 0.38 2.43 -12.91
N LEU A 65 -0.48 2.39 -11.89
CA LEU A 65 -0.38 1.41 -10.80
C LEU A 65 -0.59 -0.02 -11.30
N MET A 66 -1.55 -0.22 -12.21
CA MET A 66 -1.83 -1.52 -12.81
C MET A 66 -0.68 -2.00 -13.72
N LEU A 67 -0.06 -1.08 -14.46
CA LEU A 67 1.15 -1.37 -15.24
C LEU A 67 2.31 -1.80 -14.32
N ALA A 68 2.55 -1.05 -13.24
CA ALA A 68 3.59 -1.38 -12.26
C ALA A 68 3.33 -2.76 -11.61
N TYR A 69 2.07 -3.06 -11.30
CA TYR A 69 1.66 -4.38 -10.80
C TYR A 69 1.95 -5.48 -11.82
N GLY A 70 1.60 -5.27 -13.10
CA GLY A 70 1.89 -6.22 -14.18
C GLY A 70 3.38 -6.49 -14.34
N VAL A 71 4.21 -5.44 -14.29
CA VAL A 71 5.68 -5.57 -14.31
C VAL A 71 6.15 -6.43 -13.14
N GLY A 72 5.71 -6.13 -11.92
CA GLY A 72 6.06 -6.91 -10.73
C GLY A 72 5.60 -8.38 -10.81
N ALA A 73 4.42 -8.63 -11.37
CA ALA A 73 3.86 -9.97 -11.53
C ALA A 73 4.63 -10.83 -12.56
N VAL A 74 5.27 -10.22 -13.56
CA VAL A 74 6.15 -10.92 -14.51
C VAL A 74 7.52 -11.18 -13.90
N PHE A 75 8.13 -10.16 -13.28
CA PHE A 75 9.48 -10.28 -12.72
C PHE A 75 9.52 -11.14 -11.44
N GLY A 76 8.46 -11.15 -10.64
CA GLY A 76 8.40 -11.90 -9.38
C GLY A 76 8.67 -13.41 -9.56
N PRO A 77 7.86 -14.13 -10.33
CA PRO A 77 8.05 -15.56 -10.61
C PRO A 77 9.29 -15.87 -11.45
N LEU A 78 9.86 -14.87 -12.15
CA LEU A 78 11.08 -15.04 -12.93
C LEU A 78 12.33 -15.02 -12.04
N ILE A 79 12.35 -14.13 -11.04
CA ILE A 79 13.51 -13.92 -10.15
C ILE A 79 13.43 -14.83 -8.92
N ALA A 80 12.24 -15.09 -8.39
CA ALA A 80 12.06 -15.90 -7.18
C ALA A 80 12.69 -17.32 -7.26
N PRO A 81 12.54 -18.08 -8.36
CA PRO A 81 13.18 -19.39 -8.49
C PRO A 81 14.69 -19.30 -8.58
N ALA A 82 15.24 -18.24 -9.18
CA ALA A 82 16.68 -18.02 -9.24
C ALA A 82 17.25 -17.81 -7.83
N PHE A 83 16.60 -17.00 -7.00
CA PHE A 83 16.98 -16.86 -5.58
C PHE A 83 16.82 -18.17 -4.81
N GLN A 84 15.74 -18.92 -5.04
CA GLN A 84 15.54 -20.23 -4.44
C GLN A 84 16.63 -21.23 -4.85
N SER A 85 17.12 -21.18 -6.09
CA SER A 85 18.19 -22.07 -6.56
C SER A 85 19.54 -21.81 -5.88
N VAL A 86 19.81 -20.56 -5.50
CA VAL A 86 21.08 -20.16 -4.85
C VAL A 86 21.01 -20.32 -3.33
N PHE A 87 19.91 -19.91 -2.71
CA PHE A 87 19.76 -19.84 -1.24
C PHE A 87 18.88 -20.96 -0.65
N GLY A 88 18.41 -21.90 -1.48
CA GLY A 88 17.53 -22.99 -1.07
C GLY A 88 16.13 -22.52 -0.68
N TYR A 89 15.50 -23.22 0.27
CA TYR A 89 14.14 -22.94 0.77
C TYR A 89 13.94 -21.48 1.22
N VAL A 90 15.01 -20.84 1.67
CA VAL A 90 14.99 -19.50 2.24
C VAL A 90 15.04 -18.40 1.17
N GLY A 91 15.41 -18.74 -0.06
CA GLY A 91 15.66 -17.77 -1.13
C GLY A 91 14.46 -16.90 -1.49
N VAL A 92 13.24 -17.45 -1.46
CA VAL A 92 12.01 -16.69 -1.75
C VAL A 92 11.74 -15.64 -0.68
N PHE A 93 12.01 -15.95 0.59
CA PHE A 93 11.84 -15.00 1.70
C PHE A 93 12.90 -13.89 1.68
N ILE A 94 14.13 -14.21 1.25
CA ILE A 94 15.18 -13.20 1.02
C ILE A 94 14.75 -12.24 -0.10
N TYR A 95 14.21 -12.77 -1.19
CA TYR A 95 13.68 -11.95 -2.28
C TYR A 95 12.58 -10.99 -1.80
N PHE A 96 11.64 -11.46 -0.99
CA PHE A 96 10.62 -10.61 -0.36
C PHE A 96 11.21 -9.53 0.55
N ASN A 97 12.21 -9.87 1.38
CA ASN A 97 12.89 -8.90 2.22
C ASN A 97 13.56 -7.80 1.40
N VAL A 98 14.27 -8.16 0.32
CA VAL A 98 14.93 -7.18 -0.55
C VAL A 98 13.91 -6.26 -1.20
N ALA A 99 12.79 -6.80 -1.68
CA ALA A 99 11.70 -6.00 -2.24
C ALA A 99 11.09 -5.03 -1.19
N CYS A 100 10.80 -5.53 0.01
CA CYS A 100 10.29 -4.70 1.10
C CYS A 100 11.30 -3.63 1.55
N LEU A 101 12.59 -3.96 1.61
CA LEU A 101 13.66 -3.03 1.96
C LEU A 101 13.77 -1.93 0.91
N SER A 102 13.75 -2.28 -0.39
CA SER A 102 13.76 -1.31 -1.48
C SER A 102 12.56 -0.37 -1.42
N LEU A 103 11.36 -0.92 -1.15
CA LEU A 103 10.14 -0.13 -0.99
C LEU A 103 10.22 0.78 0.25
N PHE A 104 10.72 0.26 1.37
CA PHE A 104 10.93 1.02 2.60
C PHE A 104 11.88 2.19 2.38
N ILE A 105 13.05 1.96 1.76
CA ILE A 105 14.03 3.00 1.44
C ILE A 105 13.41 4.07 0.52
N TYR A 106 12.66 3.65 -0.51
CA TYR A 106 11.97 4.58 -1.39
C TYR A 106 10.95 5.43 -0.62
N LEU A 107 10.09 4.81 0.20
CA LEU A 107 9.11 5.54 1.01
C LEU A 107 9.78 6.47 2.03
N LEU A 108 10.89 6.05 2.64
CA LEU A 108 11.66 6.88 3.56
C LEU A 108 12.23 8.10 2.84
N SER A 109 12.89 7.88 1.70
CA SER A 109 13.44 8.97 0.89
C SER A 109 12.35 9.95 0.45
N ARG A 110 11.17 9.43 0.08
CA ARG A 110 10.01 10.23 -0.30
C ARG A 110 9.50 11.08 0.88
N LEU A 111 9.44 10.53 2.09
CA LEU A 111 9.08 11.28 3.30
C LEU A 111 10.10 12.37 3.63
N PHE A 112 11.39 12.10 3.47
CA PHE A 112 12.45 13.07 3.74
C PHE A 112 12.54 14.18 2.68
N ILE A 113 12.16 13.89 1.44
CA ILE A 113 12.21 14.85 0.32
C ILE A 113 10.91 15.65 0.21
N GLN A 114 9.77 15.08 0.63
CA GLN A 114 8.51 15.83 0.69
C GLN A 114 8.62 16.92 1.76
N LYS A 115 8.71 18.17 1.30
CA LYS A 115 8.43 19.34 2.15
C LYS A 115 7.06 19.15 2.80
N PRO A 116 6.87 19.52 4.07
CA PRO A 116 5.57 19.46 4.71
C PRO A 116 4.57 20.16 3.78
N HIS A 117 3.51 19.45 3.40
CA HIS A 117 2.37 20.10 2.76
C HIS A 117 1.94 21.17 3.75
N THR A 118 2.15 22.43 3.39
CA THR A 118 1.63 23.57 4.14
C THR A 118 0.12 23.35 4.26
N ASP A 119 -0.38 23.41 5.49
CA ASP A 119 -1.77 23.19 5.91
C ASP A 119 -2.80 24.17 5.27
N ASP A 120 -2.59 24.66 4.04
CA ASP A 120 -3.47 25.64 3.40
C ASP A 120 -4.59 25.02 2.53
N GLU A 121 -4.61 23.70 2.35
CA GLU A 121 -5.71 22.97 1.69
C GLU A 121 -6.31 21.88 2.59
N GLN A 122 -6.41 22.13 3.89
CA GLN A 122 -7.57 21.59 4.62
C GLN A 122 -8.79 22.23 3.95
N HIS A 123 -9.37 21.51 2.99
CA HIS A 123 -10.70 21.81 2.49
C HIS A 123 -11.58 21.98 3.72
N ASN A 124 -11.93 23.24 3.98
CA ASN A 124 -12.83 23.65 5.04
C ASN A 124 -13.97 22.63 5.03
N PHE A 125 -14.11 21.85 6.10
CA PHE A 125 -15.10 20.77 6.16
C PHE A 125 -16.45 21.46 6.19
N VAL A 126 -17.01 21.72 5.01
CA VAL A 126 -18.36 22.26 4.88
C VAL A 126 -19.26 21.07 5.14
N PRO A 127 -20.02 21.05 6.25
CA PRO A 127 -20.97 19.99 6.49
C PRO A 127 -21.98 20.00 5.33
N MET A 128 -21.89 19.01 4.45
CA MET A 128 -22.91 18.79 3.44
C MET A 128 -24.14 18.27 4.18
N PRO A 129 -25.29 18.96 4.08
CA PRO A 129 -26.53 18.44 4.62
C PRO A 129 -26.79 17.05 4.02
N ASN A 130 -26.97 16.04 4.86
CA ASN A 130 -27.25 14.65 4.48
C ASN A 130 -28.62 14.48 3.77
N THR A 131 -29.26 15.58 3.38
CA THR A 131 -30.60 15.62 2.80
C THR A 131 -30.49 16.14 1.38
N THR A 132 -30.40 15.19 0.44
CA THR A 132 -30.71 15.28 -1.00
C THR A 132 -30.47 16.63 -1.72
N PRO A 133 -29.78 16.64 -2.88
CA PRO A 133 -29.47 17.87 -3.65
C PRO A 133 -30.70 18.73 -4.03
N ILE A 134 -31.90 18.15 -4.01
CA ILE A 134 -33.19 18.84 -4.23
C ILE A 134 -33.52 19.87 -3.14
N ALA A 135 -33.01 19.71 -1.91
CA ALA A 135 -33.30 20.63 -0.81
C ALA A 135 -32.60 21.99 -0.97
N ALA A 136 -31.51 22.05 -1.75
CA ALA A 136 -30.77 23.28 -2.03
C ALA A 136 -31.45 24.17 -3.09
N GLU A 137 -32.23 23.59 -4.00
CA GLU A 137 -32.99 24.33 -5.02
C GLU A 137 -34.28 24.98 -4.49
N LEU A 138 -34.74 24.60 -3.30
CA LEU A 138 -35.97 25.09 -2.69
C LEU A 138 -35.75 26.19 -1.63
N ASP A 139 -34.54 26.73 -1.49
CA ASP A 139 -34.27 27.82 -0.54
C ASP A 139 -34.92 29.13 -1.02
N PRO A 140 -35.97 29.63 -0.35
CA PRO A 140 -36.67 30.85 -0.73
C PRO A 140 -35.84 32.13 -0.52
N ARG A 141 -34.58 32.01 -0.06
CA ARG A 141 -33.63 33.11 0.15
C ARG A 141 -32.70 33.37 -1.03
N ALA A 142 -32.76 32.55 -2.09
CA ALA A 142 -31.97 32.76 -3.30
C ALA A 142 -32.56 33.83 -4.26
N ASP A 143 -33.83 34.21 -4.06
CA ASP A 143 -34.58 35.12 -4.93
C ASP A 143 -34.81 36.53 -4.33
N SER A 144 -33.92 37.02 -3.47
CA SER A 144 -33.95 38.42 -3.00
C SER A 144 -32.76 39.24 -3.50
#